data_AF-A0AAW2UIU2-F1
#
_entry.id   AF-A0AAW2UIU2-F1
#
_cell.length_a   1.000
_cell.length_b   1.000
_cell.length_c   1.000
_cell.angle_alpha   90.00
_cell.angle_beta   90.00
_cell.angle_gamma   90.00
#
_symmetry.space_group_name_H-M   'P 1'
#
loop_
_entity.id
_entity.type
_entity.pdbx_description
1 polymer ?
#
loop_
_entity_poly.entity_id
_entity_poly.type
_entity_poly.pdbx_seq_one_letter_code
_entity_poly.pdbx_strand_id
1 'polypeptide(L)'
;MVYDTAGPQFFSTHPDPEAKGANSSFPVGVSSYDYDVSDLSKRFFNIVHAADQPLYSGCNESQLAAVARLVNIKAEHNMSERCYDQVSQWASDLLPRDHALPSNYYNTKKMIRDLGLPVEKIHACKNGCMLY
;
A
#
# COMPACT_ATOMS: atom_id res chain seq x y z
N MET A 1 -29.26 8.20 2.75
CA MET A 1 -28.25 7.94 1.70
C MET A 1 -28.92 8.23 0.37
N VAL A 2 -28.29 9.01 -0.50
CA VAL A 2 -28.79 9.34 -1.84
C VAL A 2 -27.59 9.34 -2.78
N TYR A 3 -27.72 8.75 -3.96
CA TYR A 3 -26.71 8.81 -5.02
C TYR A 3 -27.33 9.57 -6.19
N ASP A 4 -26.54 10.42 -6.85
CA ASP A 4 -26.93 11.12 -8.09
C ASP A 4 -25.83 10.87 -9.15
N THR A 5 -26.07 10.08 -10.20
CA THR A 5 -26.81 10.35 -11.45
C THR A 5 -26.20 11.39 -12.41
N ALA A 6 -24.87 11.37 -12.60
CA ALA A 6 -24.25 11.94 -13.80
C ALA A 6 -23.07 11.09 -14.32
N GLY A 7 -23.14 10.66 -15.58
CA GLY A 7 -21.97 10.21 -16.34
C GLY A 7 -21.17 11.39 -16.90
N PRO A 8 -20.06 11.13 -17.63
CA PRO A 8 -20.30 10.76 -19.02
C PRO A 8 -19.40 9.66 -19.61
N GLN A 9 -19.82 9.22 -20.80
CA GLN A 9 -19.09 8.46 -21.83
C GLN A 9 -17.63 8.91 -22.03
N PHE A 10 -16.74 8.01 -22.48
CA PHE A 10 -15.90 8.29 -23.68
C PHE A 10 -15.28 7.01 -24.32
N PHE A 11 -15.82 6.67 -25.50
CA PHE A 11 -15.21 6.00 -26.66
C PHE A 11 -14.77 4.51 -26.67
N SER A 12 -14.98 3.95 -27.87
CA SER A 12 -14.67 2.61 -28.41
C SER A 12 -13.16 2.38 -28.60
N THR A 13 -12.61 1.19 -28.92
CA THR A 13 -12.98 0.27 -30.03
C THR A 13 -12.68 -1.22 -29.79
N HIS A 14 -13.52 -2.09 -30.36
CA HIS A 14 -13.23 -3.49 -30.75
C HIS A 14 -12.93 -3.53 -32.27
N PRO A 15 -12.22 -4.55 -32.80
CA PRO A 15 -12.91 -5.74 -33.33
C PRO A 15 -12.22 -7.12 -33.15
N ASP A 16 -13.01 -8.19 -33.30
CA ASP A 16 -12.69 -9.64 -33.45
C ASP A 16 -12.07 -9.98 -34.83
N PRO A 17 -11.71 -11.25 -35.23
CA PRO A 17 -11.95 -12.60 -34.65
C PRO A 17 -10.63 -13.43 -34.45
N GLU A 18 -10.53 -14.77 -34.32
CA GLU A 18 -11.44 -15.93 -34.49
C GLU A 18 -11.10 -17.08 -33.49
N ALA A 19 -11.67 -18.28 -33.65
CA ALA A 19 -11.62 -19.40 -32.69
C ALA A 19 -10.71 -20.57 -33.13
N LYS A 20 -10.44 -21.51 -32.19
CA LYS A 20 -10.77 -22.96 -32.29
C LYS A 20 -10.10 -23.82 -31.22
N GLY A 21 -10.81 -24.90 -30.84
CA GLY A 21 -10.21 -26.18 -30.43
C GLY A 21 -9.81 -26.31 -28.95
N ALA A 22 -10.17 -27.45 -28.36
CA ALA A 22 -9.71 -27.87 -27.04
C ALA A 22 -8.91 -29.17 -27.15
N ASN A 23 -7.89 -29.34 -26.30
CA ASN A 23 -7.69 -30.54 -25.49
C ASN A 23 -6.60 -30.29 -24.41
N SER A 24 -6.30 -31.36 -23.67
CA SER A 24 -5.61 -31.40 -22.38
C SER A 24 -4.08 -31.24 -22.45
N SER A 25 -3.49 -31.04 -21.27
CA SER A 25 -2.05 -31.24 -20.93
C SER A 25 -1.13 -30.03 -21.15
N PHE A 26 -1.27 -29.02 -20.27
CA PHE A 26 -0.15 -28.14 -19.92
C PHE A 26 0.49 -28.61 -18.60
N PRO A 27 1.81 -28.88 -18.56
CA PRO A 27 2.50 -29.08 -17.30
C PRO A 27 2.62 -27.74 -16.58
N VAL A 28 2.01 -27.62 -15.40
CA VAL A 28 2.20 -26.43 -14.54
C VAL A 28 3.60 -26.50 -13.95
N GLY A 29 4.56 -25.89 -14.65
CA GLY A 29 5.91 -25.68 -14.16
C GLY A 29 5.91 -24.71 -12.98
N VAL A 30 5.75 -25.25 -11.76
CA VAL A 30 5.90 -24.49 -10.52
C VAL A 30 7.35 -24.04 -10.40
N SER A 31 7.63 -22.81 -10.79
CA SER A 31 8.94 -22.17 -10.60
C SER A 31 9.15 -21.93 -9.11
N SER A 32 9.77 -22.90 -8.43
CA SER A 32 10.20 -22.76 -7.04
C SER A 32 11.33 -21.73 -6.96
N TYR A 33 10.97 -20.49 -6.64
CA TYR A 33 11.94 -19.45 -6.31
C TYR A 33 12.45 -19.68 -4.89
N ASP A 34 13.55 -20.43 -4.79
CA ASP A 34 14.27 -20.70 -3.55
C ASP A 34 14.92 -19.40 -3.02
N TYR A 35 14.13 -18.62 -2.28
CA TYR A 35 14.61 -17.41 -1.60
C TYR A 35 15.33 -17.83 -0.32
N ASP A 36 16.63 -17.54 -0.23
CA ASP A 36 17.37 -17.68 1.02
C ASP A 36 16.71 -16.82 2.11
N VAL A 37 16.10 -17.50 3.08
CA VAL A 37 15.45 -16.89 4.25
C VAL A 37 16.44 -16.01 5.03
N SER A 38 17.74 -16.30 4.97
CA SER A 38 18.79 -15.49 5.56
C SER A 38 18.94 -14.12 4.88
N ASP A 39 18.87 -14.04 3.54
CA ASP A 39 18.91 -12.78 2.78
C ASP A 39 17.64 -11.94 2.99
N LEU A 40 16.45 -12.58 2.92
CA LEU A 40 15.18 -11.92 3.22
C LEU A 40 15.17 -11.33 4.64
N SER A 41 15.61 -12.12 5.62
CA SER A 41 15.72 -11.72 7.03
C SER A 41 16.69 -10.55 7.23
N LYS A 42 17.90 -10.60 6.65
CA LYS A 42 18.87 -9.49 6.71
C LYS A 42 18.30 -8.20 6.12
N ARG A 43 17.61 -8.27 4.98
CA ARG A 43 16.97 -7.10 4.35
C ARG A 43 15.86 -6.53 5.23
N PHE A 44 15.00 -7.38 5.78
CA PHE A 44 13.95 -6.99 6.73
C PHE A 44 14.56 -6.25 7.93
N PHE A 45 15.53 -6.86 8.65
CA PHE A 45 16.13 -6.24 9.83
C PHE A 45 16.89 -4.95 9.52
N ASN A 46 17.55 -4.85 8.37
CA ASN A 46 18.20 -3.60 7.94
C ASN A 46 17.18 -2.47 7.71
N ILE A 47 16.03 -2.77 7.10
CA ILE A 47 14.99 -1.77 6.83
C ILE A 47 14.22 -1.41 8.12
N VAL A 48 13.99 -2.38 9.02
CA VAL A 48 13.48 -2.12 10.37
C VAL A 48 14.43 -1.21 11.14
N HIS A 49 15.73 -1.50 11.17
CA HIS A 49 16.72 -0.63 11.86
C HIS A 49 16.82 0.78 11.24
N ALA A 50 16.60 0.92 9.93
CA ALA A 50 16.53 2.22 9.27
C ALA A 50 15.21 2.97 9.58
N ALA A 51 14.11 2.25 9.81
CA ALA A 51 12.81 2.80 10.20
C ALA A 51 12.66 3.03 11.72
N ASP A 52 13.47 2.36 12.54
CA ASP A 52 13.49 2.55 14.00
C ASP A 52 14.40 3.71 14.45
N GLN A 53 14.94 4.48 13.50
CA GLN A 53 15.58 5.76 13.78
C GLN A 53 14.56 6.75 14.39
N PRO A 54 14.99 7.66 15.28
CA PRO A 54 14.10 8.62 15.93
C PRO A 54 13.40 9.53 14.91
N LEU A 55 12.15 9.90 15.19
CA LEU A 55 11.31 10.65 14.25
C LEU A 55 11.91 12.01 13.82
N TYR A 56 12.74 12.61 14.67
CA TYR A 56 13.60 13.78 14.45
C TYR A 56 14.72 13.76 15.49
N SER A 57 15.73 14.63 15.36
CA SER A 57 16.88 14.67 16.27
C SER A 57 16.45 14.92 17.73
N GLY A 58 16.67 13.93 18.60
CA GLY A 58 16.29 13.99 20.03
C GLY A 58 14.86 13.55 20.34
N CYS A 59 14.12 12.96 19.39
CA CYS A 59 12.83 12.33 19.68
C CYS A 59 13.00 10.96 20.35
N ASN A 60 12.12 10.63 21.32
CA ASN A 60 12.05 9.31 21.96
C ASN A 60 11.22 8.28 21.17
N GLU A 61 10.43 8.73 20.19
CA GLU A 61 9.59 7.88 19.34
C GLU A 61 10.29 7.66 18.00
N SER A 62 10.31 6.42 17.50
CA SER A 62 10.88 6.12 16.19
C SER A 62 9.92 6.45 15.04
N GLN A 63 10.48 6.64 13.83
CA GLN A 63 9.71 6.86 12.61
C GLN A 63 8.67 5.74 12.41
N LEU A 64 9.08 4.48 12.62
CA LEU A 64 8.20 3.30 12.55
C LEU A 64 7.06 3.36 13.56
N ALA A 65 7.33 3.73 14.82
CA ALA A 65 6.31 3.84 15.86
C ALA A 65 5.24 4.90 15.52
N ALA A 66 5.67 6.07 15.02
CA ALA A 66 4.77 7.14 14.58
C ALA A 66 3.90 6.70 13.38
N VAL A 67 4.52 6.05 12.38
CA VAL A 67 3.83 5.56 11.18
C VAL A 67 2.83 4.46 11.52
N ALA A 68 3.19 3.52 12.40
CA ALA A 68 2.29 2.46 12.86
C ALA A 68 1.04 3.04 13.55
N ARG A 69 1.19 4.01 14.45
CA ARG A 69 0.06 4.70 15.11
C ARG A 69 -0.84 5.41 14.10
N LEU A 70 -0.27 6.14 13.14
CA LEU A 70 -1.06 6.82 12.10
C LEU A 70 -1.84 5.85 11.21
N VAL A 71 -1.27 4.68 10.88
CA VAL A 71 -1.99 3.67 10.09
C VAL A 71 -3.05 2.93 10.89
N ASN A 72 -2.84 2.71 12.19
CA ASN A 72 -3.86 2.17 13.09
C ASN A 72 -5.06 3.12 13.19
N ILE A 73 -4.82 4.40 13.47
CA ILE A 73 -5.84 5.48 13.48
C ILE A 73 -6.58 5.55 12.13
N LYS A 74 -5.88 5.36 11.01
CA LYS A 74 -6.49 5.32 9.69
C LYS A 74 -7.47 4.15 9.54
N ALA A 75 -7.10 2.97 10.02
CA ALA A 75 -7.92 1.76 9.95
C ALA A 75 -9.12 1.81 10.90
N GLU A 76 -8.93 2.22 12.15
CA GLU A 76 -9.98 2.29 13.19
C GLU A 76 -11.09 3.30 12.87
N HIS A 77 -10.78 4.36 12.12
CA HIS A 77 -11.72 5.42 11.76
C HIS A 77 -12.10 5.47 10.28
N ASN A 78 -11.74 4.45 9.48
CA ASN A 78 -11.92 4.41 8.03
C ASN A 78 -11.45 5.70 7.31
N MET A 79 -10.37 6.31 7.80
CA MET A 79 -9.93 7.63 7.36
C MET A 79 -9.51 7.59 5.89
N SER A 80 -10.10 8.46 5.06
CA SER A 80 -9.79 8.53 3.62
C SER A 80 -8.31 8.86 3.37
N GLU A 81 -7.79 8.48 2.20
CA GLU A 81 -6.38 8.79 1.85
C GLU A 81 -6.13 10.31 1.85
N ARG A 82 -7.06 11.11 1.31
CA ARG A 82 -7.01 12.57 1.39
C ARG A 82 -6.98 13.11 2.83
N CYS A 83 -7.77 12.56 3.74
CA CYS A 83 -7.78 13.01 5.15
C CYS A 83 -6.47 12.65 5.85
N TYR A 84 -5.92 11.45 5.59
CA TYR A 84 -4.59 11.06 6.06
C TYR A 84 -3.51 12.02 5.55
N ASP A 85 -3.51 12.35 4.26
CA ASP A 85 -2.52 13.25 3.67
C ASP A 85 -2.58 14.66 4.27
N GLN A 86 -3.78 15.17 4.56
CA GLN A 86 -3.97 16.46 5.24
C GLN A 86 -3.48 16.42 6.70
N VAL A 87 -3.70 15.31 7.42
CA VAL A 87 -3.18 15.12 8.79
C VAL A 87 -1.65 14.97 8.80
N SER A 88 -1.07 14.23 7.84
CA SER A 88 0.39 14.15 7.65
C SER A 88 1.00 15.53 7.38
N GLN A 89 0.40 16.34 6.51
CA GLN A 89 0.89 17.69 6.20
C GLN A 89 0.82 18.61 7.43
N TRP A 90 -0.31 18.63 8.14
CA TRP A 90 -0.46 19.39 9.39
C TRP A 90 0.52 18.93 10.49
N ALA A 91 0.81 17.63 10.59
CA ALA A 91 1.83 17.12 11.50
C ALA A 91 3.24 17.54 11.07
N SER A 92 3.56 17.53 9.77
CA SER A 92 4.82 18.03 9.22
C SER A 92 5.03 19.52 9.48
N ASP A 93 3.97 20.35 9.47
CA ASP A 93 4.04 21.79 9.79
C ASP A 93 4.34 22.05 11.28
N LEU A 94 4.01 21.11 12.17
CA LEU A 94 4.28 21.18 13.62
C LEU A 94 5.63 20.57 14.03
N LEU A 95 6.25 19.76 13.16
CA LEU A 95 7.48 19.02 13.43
C LEU A 95 8.76 19.82 13.06
N PRO A 96 9.92 19.51 13.69
CA PRO A 96 11.21 20.03 13.25
C PRO A 96 11.50 19.73 11.78
N ARG A 97 12.32 20.56 11.10
CA ARG A 97 12.56 20.44 9.64
C ARG A 97 13.30 19.15 9.24
N ASP A 98 13.93 18.48 10.20
CA ASP A 98 14.66 17.22 10.08
C ASP A 98 13.77 15.98 10.29
N HIS A 99 12.44 16.13 10.37
CA HIS A 99 11.55 14.99 10.64
C HIS A 99 11.50 13.96 9.51
N ALA A 100 11.41 12.69 9.92
CA ALA A 100 11.31 11.53 9.04
C ALA A 100 9.84 11.11 8.72
N LEU A 101 8.83 11.85 9.21
CA LEU A 101 7.42 11.49 9.02
C LEU A 101 7.02 11.44 7.53
N PRO A 102 6.33 10.39 7.04
CA PRO A 102 5.83 10.36 5.67
C PRO A 102 4.73 11.41 5.42
N SER A 103 4.93 12.23 4.40
CA SER A 103 4.06 13.35 4.01
C SER A 103 2.72 12.95 3.36
N ASN A 104 2.51 11.67 3.03
CA ASN A 104 1.27 11.15 2.47
C ASN A 104 1.15 9.62 2.66
N TYR A 105 -0.06 9.10 2.49
CA TYR A 105 -0.39 7.69 2.66
C TYR A 105 0.33 6.77 1.66
N TYR A 106 0.63 7.24 0.44
CA TYR A 106 1.40 6.45 -0.54
C TYR A 106 2.84 6.19 -0.05
N ASN A 107 3.50 7.21 0.51
CA ASN A 107 4.85 7.09 1.07
C ASN A 107 4.85 6.17 2.31
N THR A 108 3.84 6.28 3.19
CA THR A 108 3.61 5.33 4.28
C THR A 108 3.41 3.89 3.78
N LYS A 109 2.56 3.70 2.76
CA LYS A 109 2.24 2.39 2.18
C LYS A 109 3.45 1.78 1.47
N LYS A 110 4.30 2.60 0.87
CA LYS A 110 5.61 2.21 0.35
C LYS A 110 6.52 1.75 1.49
N MET A 111 6.71 2.55 2.55
CA MET A 111 7.55 2.21 3.70
C MET A 111 7.14 0.87 4.33
N ILE A 112 5.85 0.65 4.53
CA ILE A 112 5.29 -0.60 5.09
C ILE A 112 5.54 -1.81 4.18
N ARG A 113 5.35 -1.66 2.85
CA ARG A 113 5.69 -2.71 1.88
C ARG A 113 7.19 -2.99 1.81
N ASP A 114 8.01 -1.95 1.88
CA ASP A 114 9.47 -2.06 1.82
C ASP A 114 10.03 -2.70 3.12
N LEU A 115 9.33 -2.54 4.25
CA LEU A 115 9.47 -3.32 5.49
C LEU A 115 8.97 -4.78 5.38
N GLY A 116 8.60 -5.26 4.19
CA GLY A 116 8.15 -6.64 3.96
C GLY A 116 6.76 -6.99 4.50
N LEU A 117 6.03 -6.02 5.06
CA LEU A 117 4.66 -6.24 5.53
C LEU A 117 3.72 -6.34 4.32
N PRO A 118 2.88 -7.39 4.22
CA PRO A 118 2.05 -7.63 3.04
C PRO A 118 0.97 -6.56 2.91
N VAL A 119 1.06 -5.74 1.86
CA VAL A 119 0.06 -4.73 1.51
C VAL A 119 -0.89 -5.30 0.46
N GLU A 120 -1.93 -5.98 0.93
CA GLU A 120 -2.95 -6.57 0.06
C GLU A 120 -3.79 -5.48 -0.64
N LYS A 121 -4.21 -5.78 -1.88
CA LYS A 121 -5.15 -4.98 -2.66
C LYS A 121 -6.39 -5.83 -2.95
N ILE A 122 -7.39 -5.72 -2.08
CA ILE A 122 -8.72 -6.30 -2.33
C ILE A 122 -9.29 -5.63 -3.58
N HIS A 123 -9.54 -6.40 -4.63
CA HIS A 123 -10.08 -5.89 -5.88
C HIS A 123 -11.60 -5.73 -5.75
N ALA A 124 -12.07 -4.48 -5.73
CA ALA A 124 -13.49 -4.19 -5.89
C ALA A 124 -13.91 -4.43 -7.35
N CYS A 125 -15.04 -5.11 -7.56
CA CYS A 125 -15.61 -5.28 -8.89
C CYS A 125 -16.23 -3.95 -9.39
N LYS A 126 -16.63 -3.90 -10.67
CA LYS A 126 -17.25 -2.70 -11.27
C LYS A 126 -18.53 -2.22 -10.56
N ASN A 127 -19.17 -3.09 -9.77
CA ASN A 127 -20.37 -2.79 -8.98
C ASN A 127 -20.05 -2.50 -7.49
N GLY A 128 -18.78 -2.32 -7.13
CA GLY A 128 -18.35 -2.01 -5.76
C GLY A 128 -18.27 -3.19 -4.79
N CYS A 129 -18.57 -4.42 -5.23
CA CYS A 129 -18.43 -5.61 -4.38
C CYS A 129 -16.95 -5.91 -4.13
N MET A 130 -16.54 -5.97 -2.87
CA MET A 130 -15.26 -6.56 -2.48
C MET A 130 -15.32 -8.08 -2.66
N LEU A 131 -14.31 -8.66 -3.30
CA LEU A 131 -14.10 -10.10 -3.30
C LEU A 131 -13.41 -10.48 -1.97
N TYR A 132 -14.09 -11.33 -1.20
CA TYR A 132 -13.56 -12.02 -0.01
C TYR A 132 -13.14 -13.45 -0.40
#